data_AF-A0A7C3QLG5-F1
#
_entry.id   AF-A0A7C3QLG5-F1
#
_cell.length_a   1.000
_cell.length_b   1.000
_cell.length_c   1.000
_cell.angle_alpha   90.00
_cell.angle_beta   90.00
_cell.angle_gamma   90.00
#
_symmetry.space_group_name_H-M   'P 1'
#
loop_
_entity.id
_entity.type
_entity.pdbx_description
1 polymer ?
#
loop_
_entity_poly.entity_id
_entity_poly.type
_entity_poly.pdbx_seq_one_letter_code
_entity_poly.pdbx_strand_id
1 'polypeptide(L)' 'MNTTSKHRSGHPAEYRVFWLDEEMAELSLLLPGWQAAAMERLANSRGLTLGQLTRLLIRDYLTSQETPEVTDNSPTGNL' A
#
# COMPACT_ATOMS: atom_id res chain seq x y z
N MET A 1 -9.80 18.12 44.98
CA MET A 1 -9.21 18.59 43.71
C MET A 1 -8.64 17.37 43.00
N ASN A 2 -9.38 16.84 42.04
CA ASN A 2 -9.14 15.58 41.36
C ASN A 2 -9.21 15.88 39.85
N THR A 3 -8.05 15.87 39.21
CA THR A 3 -7.89 16.15 37.78
C THR A 3 -8.15 14.89 36.97
N THR A 4 -9.30 14.83 36.30
CA THR A 4 -9.63 13.80 35.31
C THR A 4 -8.74 13.98 34.08
N SER A 5 -7.78 13.06 33.90
CA SER A 5 -7.02 12.93 32.66
C SER A 5 -7.89 12.21 31.62
N LYS A 6 -8.47 12.99 30.70
CA LYS A 6 -9.31 12.50 29.61
C LYS A 6 -8.39 11.92 28.53
N HIS A 7 -8.26 10.59 28.52
CA HIS A 7 -7.65 9.83 27.43
C HIS A 7 -8.32 10.23 26.10
N ARG A 8 -7.56 10.87 25.20
CA ARG A 8 -7.97 11.04 23.81
C ARG A 8 -7.69 9.73 23.10
N SER A 9 -8.72 8.92 22.94
CA SER A 9 -8.72 7.78 22.03
C SER A 9 -8.57 8.31 20.60
N GLY A 10 -7.35 8.26 20.07
CA GLY A 10 -7.13 8.32 18.63
C GLY A 10 -7.74 7.07 18.01
N HIS A 11 -8.79 7.24 17.22
CA HIS A 11 -9.25 6.16 16.35
C HIS A 11 -8.13 5.83 15.35
N PRO A 12 -7.65 4.59 15.27
CA PRO A 12 -6.87 4.17 14.12
C PRO A 12 -7.79 4.29 12.90
N ALA A 13 -7.31 4.94 11.84
CA ALA A 13 -8.03 5.01 10.57
C ALA A 13 -8.40 3.57 10.16
N GLU A 14 -9.69 3.22 10.24
CA GLU A 14 -10.19 1.98 9.70
C GLU A 14 -10.01 2.05 8.19
N TYR A 15 -8.94 1.45 7.66
CA TYR A 15 -8.79 1.24 6.23
C TYR A 15 -9.84 0.21 5.81
N ARG A 16 -11.04 0.69 5.45
CA ARG A 16 -12.09 -0.16 4.89
C ARG A 16 -11.72 -0.48 3.44
N VAL A 17 -11.37 -1.73 3.20
CA VAL A 17 -11.24 -2.28 1.87
C VAL A 17 -12.64 -2.63 1.40
N PHE A 18 -13.13 -1.94 0.37
CA PHE A 18 -14.39 -2.28 -0.29
C PHE A 18 -14.08 -3.22 -1.45
N TRP A 19 -14.56 -4.45 -1.37
CA TRP A 19 -14.46 -5.41 -2.45
C TRP A 19 -15.61 -5.14 -3.44
N LEU A 20 -15.28 -4.77 -4.68
CA LEU A 20 -16.25 -4.55 -5.76
C LEU A 20 -16.63 -5.87 -6.45
N ASP A 21 -15.71 -6.85 -6.42
CA ASP A 21 -15.79 -8.23 -6.90
C ASP A 21 -14.65 -9.05 -6.22
N GLU A 22 -14.64 -10.38 -6.29
CA GLU A 22 -13.55 -11.22 -5.73
C GLU A 22 -12.17 -10.89 -6.33
N GLU A 23 -12.11 -10.21 -7.47
CA GLU A 23 -10.88 -9.83 -8.17
C GLU A 23 -10.48 -8.34 -8.03
N MET A 24 -11.35 -7.48 -7.47
CA MET A 24 -11.11 -6.04 -7.42
C MET A 24 -11.43 -5.43 -6.05
N ALA A 25 -10.41 -4.79 -5.46
CA ALA A 25 -10.53 -4.00 -4.24
C ALA A 25 -10.45 -2.49 -4.54
N GLU A 26 -11.24 -1.70 -3.83
CA GLU A 26 -11.09 -0.25 -3.78
C GLU A 26 -10.03 0.14 -2.75
N LEU A 27 -9.17 1.10 -3.13
CA LEU A 27 -8.13 1.66 -2.27
C LEU A 27 -8.30 3.18 -2.17
N SER A 28 -8.58 3.66 -0.96
CA SER A 28 -8.59 5.10 -0.66
C SER A 28 -7.20 5.59 -0.29
N LEU A 29 -6.67 6.57 -1.03
CA LEU A 29 -5.37 7.19 -0.78
C LEU A 29 -5.54 8.66 -0.43
N LEU A 30 -5.04 9.04 0.74
CA LEU A 30 -4.94 10.45 1.13
C LEU A 30 -3.55 10.98 0.76
N LEU A 31 -3.52 11.94 -0.16
CA LEU A 31 -2.28 12.54 -0.64
C LEU A 31 -2.34 14.07 -0.47
N PRO A 32 -1.20 14.73 -0.19
CA PRO A 32 -1.03 16.15 -0.48
C PRO A 32 -1.48 16.48 -1.89
N GLY A 33 -2.22 17.59 -2.06
CA GLY A 33 -2.79 17.96 -3.36
C GLY A 33 -1.76 18.09 -4.48
N TRP A 34 -0.53 18.54 -4.17
CA TRP A 34 0.55 18.63 -5.15
C TRP A 34 1.01 17.25 -5.67
N GLN A 35 0.97 16.21 -4.82
CA GLN A 35 1.31 14.84 -5.21
C GLN A 35 0.23 14.25 -6.09
N ALA A 36 -1.05 14.40 -5.72
CA ALA A 36 -2.16 13.94 -6.55
C ALA A 36 -2.10 14.57 -7.96
N ALA A 37 -1.91 15.89 -8.02
CA ALA A 37 -1.80 16.61 -9.29
C ALA A 37 -0.56 16.18 -10.11
N ALA A 38 0.57 15.89 -9.46
CA ALA A 38 1.76 15.38 -10.15
C ALA A 38 1.54 13.97 -10.72
N MET A 39 0.87 13.10 -9.96
CA MET A 39 0.54 11.75 -10.42
C MET A 39 -0.45 11.77 -11.58
N GLU A 40 -1.47 12.63 -11.56
CA GLU A 40 -2.40 12.79 -12.68
C GLU A 40 -1.71 13.23 -13.97
N ARG A 41 -0.82 14.24 -13.87
CA ARG A 41 -0.03 14.69 -15.02
C ARG A 41 0.86 13.58 -15.58
N LEU A 42 1.50 12.81 -14.70
CA LEU A 42 2.34 11.69 -15.11
C LEU A 42 1.51 10.58 -15.78
N ALA A 43 0.38 10.21 -15.20
CA ALA A 43 -0.53 9.22 -15.75
C ALA A 43 -1.00 9.65 -17.15
N ASN A 44 -1.46 10.89 -17.30
CA ASN A 44 -1.88 11.46 -18.57
C ASN A 44 -0.76 11.43 -19.63
N SER A 45 0.46 11.85 -19.26
CA SER A 45 1.61 11.83 -20.17
C SER A 45 1.98 10.43 -20.69
N ARG A 46 1.56 9.37 -19.98
CA ARG A 46 1.77 7.97 -20.34
C ARG A 46 0.54 7.30 -20.95
N GLY A 47 -0.55 8.05 -21.17
CA GLY A 47 -1.82 7.50 -21.66
C GLY A 47 -2.50 6.56 -20.66
N LEU A 48 -2.25 6.72 -19.36
CA LEU A 48 -2.80 5.90 -18.27
C LEU A 48 -3.81 6.69 -17.45
N THR A 49 -4.73 5.98 -16.80
CA THR A 49 -5.51 6.56 -15.70
C THR A 49 -4.67 6.65 -14.43
N LEU A 50 -5.05 7.53 -13.51
CA LEU A 50 -4.40 7.64 -12.20
C LEU A 50 -4.41 6.30 -11.45
N GLY A 51 -5.52 5.55 -11.52
CA GLY A 51 -5.63 4.22 -10.91
C GLY A 51 -4.68 3.19 -11.53
N GLN A 52 -4.53 3.18 -12.86
CA GLN A 52 -3.57 2.30 -13.55
C GLN A 52 -2.13 2.61 -13.16
N LEU A 53 -1.75 3.90 -13.14
CA LEU A 53 -0.42 4.31 -12.69
C LEU A 53 -0.18 3.89 -11.23
N THR A 54 -1.17 4.10 -10.36
CA THR A 54 -1.08 3.73 -8.93
C THR A 54 -0.88 2.23 -8.76
N ARG A 55 -1.61 1.40 -9.52
CA ARG A 55 -1.45 -0.06 -9.51
C ARG A 55 -0.03 -0.48 -9.92
N LEU A 56 0.56 0.16 -10.94
CA LEU A 56 1.94 -0.12 -11.36
C LEU A 56 2.93 0.22 -10.25
N LEU A 57 2.79 1.41 -9.64
CA LEU A 57 3.68 1.84 -8.56
C LEU A 57 3.63 0.91 -7.35
N ILE A 58 2.42 0.49 -6.95
CA ILE A 58 2.23 -0.47 -5.84
C ILE A 58 2.87 -1.81 -6.19
N ARG A 59 2.64 -2.33 -7.40
CA ARG A 59 3.25 -3.58 -7.86
C ARG A 59 4.77 -3.51 -7.84
N ASP A 60 5.35 -2.48 -8.46
CA ASP A 60 6.79 -2.30 -8.56
C ASP A 60 7.43 -2.20 -7.17
N TYR A 61 6.77 -1.48 -6.25
CA TYR A 61 7.21 -1.39 -4.87
C TYR A 61 7.21 -2.76 -4.19
N LEU A 62 6.10 -3.50 -4.25
CA LEU A 62 5.96 -4.81 -3.59
C LEU A 62 6.94 -5.84 -4.16
N THR A 63 7.09 -5.92 -5.48
CA THR A 63 8.06 -6.81 -6.13
C THR A 63 9.51 -6.46 -5.75
N SER A 64 9.80 -5.19 -5.49
CA SER A 64 11.12 -4.78 -5.00
C SER A 64 11.39 -5.15 -3.54
N GLN A 65 10.34 -5.48 -2.76
CA GLN A 65 10.47 -5.93 -1.36
C GLN A 65 10.66 -7.45 -1.23
N GLU A 66 10.40 -8.22 -2.29
CA GLU A 66 10.66 -9.66 -2.29
C GLU A 66 12.18 -9.88 -2.39
N THR A 67 12.86 -9.86 -1.24
CA THR A 67 14.20 -10.41 -1.12
C THR A 67 14.15 -11.89 -1.50
N PRO A 68 14.95 -12.37 -2.48
CA PRO A 68 15.02 -13.79 -2.76
C PRO A 68 15.53 -14.49 -1.51
N GLU A 69 14.66 -15.25 -0.87
CA GLU A 69 15.03 -16.18 0.19
C GLU A 69 16.04 -17.17 -0.44
N VAL A 70 17.32 -17.03 -0.07
CA VAL A 70 18.32 -18.06 -0.34
C VAL A 70 17.90 -19.27 0.49
N THR A 71 17.07 -20.12 -0.10
CA THR A 71 16.80 -21.46 0.40
C THR A 71 18.10 -22.24 0.26
N ASP A 72 18.90 -22.22 1.32
CA ASP A 72 20.00 -23.16 1.53
C ASP A 72 19.39 -24.56 1.66
N ASN A 73 19.14 -25.20 0.51
CA ASN A 73 18.77 -26.60 0.41
C ASN A 73 20.05 -27.46 0.54
N SER A 74 20.88 -27.19 1.55
CA SER A 74 21.96 -28.09 1.91
C SER A 74 21.36 -29.45 2.26
N PRO A 75 21.74 -30.54 1.57
CA PRO A 75 21.30 -31.86 1.97
C PRO A 75 21.93 -32.13 3.33
N THR A 76 21.10 -32.20 4.38
CA THR A 76 21.52 -32.74 5.68
C THR A 76 21.86 -34.21 5.42
N GLY A 77 23.12 -34.45 5.06
CA GLY A 77 23.67 -35.77 4.88
C GLY A 77 23.60 -36.50 6.21
N ASN A 78 22.84 -37.60 6.22
CA ASN A 78 22.96 -38.64 7.22
C ASN A 78 24.42 -39.08 7.33
N LEU A 79 24.95 -39.10 8.56
CA LEU A 79 26.00 -40.01 9.03
C LEU A 79 25.96 -40.06 10.56
#